data_AF-A0A6G7BY49-F1
#
_entry.id   AF-A0A6G7BY49-F1
#
_cell.length_a   1.000
_cell.length_b   1.000
_cell.length_c   1.000
_cell.angle_alpha   90.00
_cell.angle_beta   90.00
_cell.angle_gamma   90.00
#
_symmetry.space_group_name_H-M   'P 1'
#
loop_
_entity.id
_entity.type
_entity.pdbx_description
1 polymer ?
#
loop_
_entity_poly.entity_id
_entity_poly.type
_entity_poly.pdbx_seq_one_letter_code
_entity_poly.pdbx_strand_id
1 'polypeptide(L)'
;MDAENITAFNSSGGADASKQFIEKELIPQIDSSYRTLSKNLIIGHSLGGLFAINCLLESPGLFNYYLLIDPSWFWDHNYIGKRTREVLETKTDLNARVYIALANNSQEDNRHYKWGQEFYELLKNSASTKLDAKLRYFEDEKHLTVPVPATYYGLRYIFDGFELDINEVCKNPDLINKHDIEMSQKMGVEIKSDERFVNTLGYIALHDRNIPDVAVAIFEINSKNYPSSVNVWDSLADAYLVKGLKGKAKIC
;
A
#
# COMPACT_ATOMS: atom_id res chain seq x y z
N MET A 1 36.64 -3.54 3.53
CA MET A 1 35.77 -3.38 2.36
C MET A 1 35.94 -2.01 1.69
N ASP A 2 37.04 -1.28 1.93
CA ASP A 2 37.21 0.09 1.40
C ASP A 2 38.14 0.15 0.18
N ALA A 3 38.01 -0.86 -0.68
CA ALA A 3 38.51 -0.83 -2.04
C ALA A 3 37.34 -1.24 -2.94
N GLU A 4 36.27 -0.44 -2.90
CA GLU A 4 35.20 -0.55 -3.88
C GLU A 4 35.83 -0.40 -5.27
N ASN A 5 35.80 -1.49 -6.02
CA ASN A 5 36.46 -1.57 -7.31
C ASN A 5 35.69 -0.64 -8.26
N ILE A 6 36.21 0.57 -8.50
CA ILE A 6 35.59 1.65 -9.31
C ILE A 6 35.06 1.10 -10.64
N THR A 7 35.72 0.08 -11.21
CA THR A 7 35.31 -0.60 -12.43
C THR A 7 33.91 -1.24 -12.36
N ALA A 8 33.51 -1.77 -11.20
CA ALA A 8 32.19 -2.36 -10.99
C ALA A 8 31.05 -1.31 -11.02
N PHE A 9 31.39 -0.03 -10.86
CA PHE A 9 30.44 1.09 -10.85
C PHE A 9 30.55 2.00 -12.07
N ASN A 10 31.33 1.63 -13.09
CA ASN A 10 31.46 2.42 -14.33
C ASN A 10 30.13 2.62 -15.08
N SER A 11 29.15 1.73 -14.87
CA SER A 11 27.80 1.85 -15.41
C SER A 11 26.77 2.35 -14.40
N SER A 12 27.20 2.89 -13.26
CA SER A 12 26.33 3.47 -12.23
C SER A 12 25.84 4.88 -12.61
N GLY A 13 24.94 5.46 -11.81
CA GLY A 13 24.42 6.82 -12.03
C GLY A 13 23.16 6.91 -12.90
N GLY A 14 22.62 5.79 -13.40
CA GLY A 14 21.43 5.75 -14.25
C GLY A 14 20.08 5.99 -13.54
N ALA A 15 20.06 6.28 -12.23
CA ALA A 15 18.84 6.37 -11.44
C ALA A 15 17.85 7.41 -11.99
N ASP A 16 18.33 8.58 -12.43
CA ASP A 16 17.44 9.60 -12.99
C ASP A 16 16.82 9.19 -14.33
N ALA A 17 17.56 8.49 -15.19
CA ALA A 17 17.01 7.97 -16.45
C ALA A 17 15.94 6.91 -16.18
N SER A 18 16.19 5.97 -15.25
CA SER A 18 15.20 4.97 -14.84
C SER A 18 13.95 5.61 -14.22
N LYS A 19 14.13 6.62 -13.38
CA LYS A 19 13.03 7.39 -12.78
C LYS A 19 12.20 8.11 -13.84
N GLN A 20 12.85 8.76 -14.82
CA GLN A 20 12.16 9.42 -15.93
C GLN A 20 11.36 8.44 -16.80
N PHE A 21 11.94 7.27 -17.11
CA PHE A 21 11.21 6.22 -17.82
C PHE A 21 9.95 5.80 -17.03
N ILE A 22 10.07 5.58 -15.73
CA ILE A 22 8.92 5.18 -14.90
C ILE A 22 7.84 6.27 -14.89
N GLU A 23 8.24 7.52 -14.64
CA GLU A 23 7.33 8.65 -14.49
C GLU A 23 6.65 9.05 -15.81
N LYS A 24 7.40 9.06 -16.91
CA LYS A 24 6.96 9.66 -18.18
C LYS A 24 6.49 8.65 -19.21
N GLU A 25 6.84 7.37 -19.05
CA GLU A 25 6.51 6.32 -20.02
C GLU A 25 5.70 5.20 -19.37
N LEU A 26 6.24 4.54 -18.35
CA LEU A 26 5.62 3.35 -17.77
C LEU A 26 4.29 3.63 -17.08
N ILE A 27 4.27 4.56 -16.11
CA ILE A 27 3.04 4.90 -15.37
C ILE A 27 1.95 5.41 -16.32
N PRO A 28 2.21 6.37 -17.24
CA PRO A 28 1.21 6.81 -18.22
C PRO A 28 0.67 5.68 -19.11
N GLN A 29 1.52 4.73 -19.51
CA GLN A 29 1.08 3.57 -20.29
C GLN A 29 0.15 2.67 -19.48
N ILE A 30 0.44 2.43 -18.19
CA ILE A 30 -0.41 1.63 -17.31
C ILE A 30 -1.74 2.35 -17.07
N ASP A 31 -1.72 3.64 -16.75
CA ASP A 31 -2.90 4.45 -16.45
C ASP A 31 -3.85 4.58 -17.66
N SER A 32 -3.30 4.57 -18.89
CA SER A 32 -4.11 4.56 -20.11
C SER A 32 -4.66 3.18 -20.48
N SER A 33 -4.00 2.11 -20.04
CA SER A 33 -4.37 0.73 -20.38
C SER A 33 -5.33 0.11 -19.37
N TYR A 34 -5.32 0.57 -18.12
CA TYR A 34 -6.05 -0.03 -17.01
C TYR A 34 -6.71 1.04 -16.14
N ARG A 35 -7.79 0.66 -15.45
CA ARG A 35 -8.35 1.49 -14.37
C ARG A 35 -7.42 1.42 -13.17
N THR A 36 -6.56 2.42 -13.02
CA THR A 36 -5.68 2.56 -11.86
C THR A 36 -6.30 3.48 -10.82
N LEU A 37 -5.81 3.35 -9.59
CA LEU A 37 -5.88 4.44 -8.62
C LEU A 37 -4.63 5.29 -8.84
N SER A 38 -4.74 6.61 -8.71
CA SER A 38 -3.57 7.53 -8.75
C SER A 38 -2.73 7.41 -7.47
N LYS A 39 -2.36 6.18 -7.12
CA LYS A 39 -1.70 5.75 -5.89
C LYS A 39 -0.71 4.63 -6.20
N ASN A 40 0.58 4.96 -6.23
CA ASN A 40 1.63 4.02 -6.65
C ASN A 40 2.42 3.49 -5.45
N LEU A 41 2.72 2.19 -5.47
CA LEU A 41 3.60 1.50 -4.53
C LEU A 41 4.88 1.08 -5.25
N ILE A 42 6.05 1.34 -4.65
CA ILE A 42 7.32 0.77 -5.06
C ILE A 42 7.84 -0.22 -4.01
N ILE A 43 8.26 -1.40 -4.46
CA ILE A 43 8.92 -2.41 -3.65
C ILE A 43 10.35 -2.53 -4.17
N GLY A 44 11.32 -2.14 -3.34
CA GLY A 44 12.73 -2.12 -3.72
C GLY A 44 13.57 -2.97 -2.79
N HIS A 45 14.26 -3.97 -3.32
CA HIS A 45 15.24 -4.78 -2.59
C HIS A 45 16.67 -4.38 -2.95
N SER A 46 17.57 -4.31 -1.97
CA SER A 46 19.00 -4.04 -2.20
C SER A 46 19.20 -2.71 -2.97
N LEU A 47 19.85 -2.72 -4.15
CA LEU A 47 19.98 -1.54 -5.00
C LEU A 47 18.63 -0.98 -5.48
N GLY A 48 17.60 -1.82 -5.61
CA GLY A 48 16.23 -1.37 -5.86
C GLY A 48 15.65 -0.60 -4.68
N GLY A 49 16.02 -0.96 -3.45
CA GLY A 49 15.67 -0.21 -2.24
C GLY A 49 16.34 1.16 -2.21
N LEU A 50 17.62 1.23 -2.60
CA LEU A 50 18.35 2.49 -2.78
C LEU A 50 17.67 3.38 -3.82
N PHE A 51 17.28 2.82 -4.97
CA PHE A 51 16.53 3.54 -6.01
C PHE A 51 15.18 4.05 -5.49
N ALA A 52 14.44 3.23 -4.74
CA ALA A 52 13.17 3.63 -4.16
C ALA A 52 13.31 4.80 -3.17
N ILE A 53 14.39 4.82 -2.36
CA ILE A 53 14.69 5.96 -1.49
C ILE A 53 15.01 7.21 -2.33
N ASN A 54 15.79 7.06 -3.41
CA ASN A 54 16.06 8.17 -4.32
C ASN A 54 14.75 8.76 -4.91
N CYS A 55 13.79 7.91 -5.31
CA CYS A 55 12.47 8.37 -5.75
C CYS A 55 11.72 9.14 -4.65
N LEU A 56 11.74 8.65 -3.40
CA LEU A 56 11.09 9.32 -2.26
C LEU A 56 11.63 10.74 -2.05
N LEU A 57 12.96 10.92 -2.16
CA LEU A 57 13.63 12.18 -1.86
C LEU A 57 13.59 13.19 -3.02
N GLU A 58 13.76 12.70 -4.25
CA GLU A 58 13.96 13.57 -5.44
C GLU A 58 12.70 13.74 -6.29
N SER A 59 11.73 12.83 -6.19
CA SER A 59 10.44 12.94 -6.89
C SER A 59 9.27 12.62 -5.96
N PRO A 60 9.05 13.43 -4.90
CA PRO A 60 7.91 13.26 -4.01
C PRO A 60 6.60 13.23 -4.78
N GLY A 61 5.75 12.23 -4.51
CA GLY A 61 4.48 12.04 -5.20
C GLY A 61 4.52 11.06 -6.38
N LEU A 62 5.70 10.69 -6.89
CA LEU A 62 5.82 9.63 -7.90
C LEU A 62 5.28 8.29 -7.37
N PHE A 63 5.64 7.97 -6.12
CA PHE A 63 5.05 6.90 -5.33
C PHE A 63 4.52 7.43 -4.00
N ASN A 64 3.48 6.79 -3.50
CA ASN A 64 2.82 7.09 -2.23
C ASN A 64 3.19 6.06 -1.15
N TYR A 65 3.53 4.85 -1.57
CA TYR A 65 3.88 3.75 -0.70
C TYR A 65 5.26 3.22 -1.06
N TYR A 66 6.08 2.97 -0.06
CA TYR A 66 7.45 2.49 -0.23
C TYR A 66 7.66 1.27 0.65
N LEU A 67 8.08 0.18 0.05
CA LEU A 67 8.52 -1.03 0.75
C LEU A 67 10.01 -1.20 0.47
N LEU A 68 10.81 -0.70 1.40
CA LEU A 68 12.27 -0.63 1.32
C LEU A 68 12.84 -1.89 1.99
N ILE A 69 13.24 -2.86 1.18
CA ILE A 69 13.72 -4.16 1.64
C ILE A 69 15.25 -4.17 1.62
N ASP A 70 15.83 -4.16 2.81
CA ASP A 70 17.27 -4.24 3.05
C ASP A 70 18.09 -3.43 2.02
N PRO A 71 17.83 -2.10 1.90
CA PRO A 71 18.48 -1.26 0.89
C PRO A 71 20.01 -1.29 0.99
N SER A 72 20.72 -1.10 -0.12
CA SER A 72 22.19 -1.07 -0.14
C SER A 72 22.77 0.21 0.51
N TRP A 73 22.67 0.31 1.84
CA TRP A 73 23.07 1.50 2.61
C TRP A 73 24.55 1.87 2.48
N PHE A 74 25.39 0.90 2.15
CA PHE A 74 26.83 1.10 1.98
C PHE A 74 27.21 1.93 0.77
N TRP A 75 26.31 2.05 -0.21
CA TRP A 75 26.60 2.71 -1.47
C TRP A 75 27.09 4.14 -1.26
N ASP A 76 28.24 4.45 -1.89
CA ASP A 76 28.92 5.75 -1.84
C ASP A 76 29.04 6.30 -0.40
N HIS A 77 29.51 5.46 0.52
CA HIS A 77 29.76 5.81 1.92
C HIS A 77 28.53 6.39 2.65
N ASN A 78 27.37 5.74 2.49
CA ASN A 78 26.09 6.20 3.02
C ASN A 78 25.65 7.57 2.44
N TYR A 79 25.85 7.74 1.14
CA TYR A 79 25.36 8.92 0.41
C TYR A 79 23.87 9.16 0.66
N ILE A 80 23.06 8.10 0.66
CA ILE A 80 21.60 8.25 0.81
C ILE A 80 21.21 8.80 2.18
N GLY A 81 21.91 8.41 3.25
CA GLY A 81 21.69 8.98 4.59
C GLY A 81 22.09 10.45 4.66
N LYS A 82 23.19 10.84 4.00
CA LYS A 82 23.56 12.27 3.88
C LYS A 82 22.51 13.05 3.10
N ARG A 83 22.09 12.55 1.94
CA ARG A 83 21.11 13.20 1.07
C ARG A 83 19.75 13.34 1.74
N THR A 84 19.34 12.33 2.51
CA THR A 84 18.10 12.37 3.31
C THR A 84 18.11 13.54 4.27
N ARG A 85 19.21 13.79 5.00
CA ARG A 85 19.32 14.95 5.91
C ARG A 85 19.11 16.27 5.16
N GLU A 86 19.83 16.48 4.07
CA GLU A 86 19.72 17.70 3.25
C GLU A 86 18.29 17.94 2.73
N VAL A 87 17.63 16.86 2.27
CA VAL A 87 16.27 16.95 1.74
C VAL A 87 15.27 17.26 2.84
N LEU A 88 15.35 16.58 3.99
CA LEU A 88 14.39 16.77 5.09
C LEU A 88 14.58 18.09 5.85
N GLU A 89 15.75 18.75 5.74
CA GLU A 89 15.96 20.12 6.24
C GLU A 89 15.11 21.16 5.50
N THR A 90 14.78 20.90 4.23
CA THR A 90 14.12 21.89 3.36
C THR A 90 12.74 21.46 2.88
N LYS A 91 12.51 20.15 2.66
CA LYS A 91 11.22 19.59 2.29
C LYS A 91 10.44 19.19 3.52
N THR A 92 9.38 19.93 3.81
CA THR A 92 8.51 19.72 4.98
C THR A 92 7.14 19.15 4.61
N ASP A 93 6.89 18.85 3.34
CA ASP A 93 5.59 18.44 2.80
C ASP A 93 5.59 17.04 2.16
N LEU A 94 6.57 16.18 2.47
CA LEU A 94 6.58 14.80 2.00
C LEU A 94 5.31 14.07 2.46
N ASN A 95 4.73 13.30 1.54
CA ASN A 95 3.50 12.55 1.75
C ASN A 95 3.70 11.12 1.26
N ALA A 96 4.06 10.23 2.17
CA ALA A 96 4.32 8.84 1.85
C ALA A 96 4.14 7.95 3.08
N ARG A 97 3.85 6.66 2.85
CA ARG A 97 3.91 5.61 3.87
C ARG A 97 5.06 4.67 3.56
N VAL A 98 5.99 4.54 4.48
CA VAL A 98 7.28 3.88 4.25
C VAL A 98 7.44 2.70 5.20
N TYR A 99 7.59 1.50 4.64
CA TYR A 99 8.00 0.32 5.37
C TYR A 99 9.46 0.02 5.10
N ILE A 100 10.27 -0.08 6.15
CA ILE A 100 11.69 -0.41 6.07
C ILE A 100 11.88 -1.78 6.71
N ALA A 101 12.44 -2.72 5.94
CA ALA A 101 12.88 -4.01 6.43
C ALA A 101 14.41 -4.05 6.47
N LEU A 102 14.97 -4.50 7.58
CA LEU A 102 16.40 -4.75 7.74
C LEU A 102 16.62 -6.24 8.01
N ALA A 103 17.54 -6.86 7.30
CA ALA A 103 17.98 -8.24 7.56
C ALA A 103 19.16 -8.27 8.53
N ASN A 104 19.39 -9.44 9.14
CA ASN A 104 20.54 -9.70 9.98
C ASN A 104 21.80 -9.96 9.16
N ASN A 105 22.37 -8.88 8.61
CA ASN A 105 23.68 -8.90 7.95
C ASN A 105 24.82 -8.56 8.92
N SER A 106 24.60 -8.64 10.24
CA SER A 106 25.54 -8.17 11.28
C SER A 106 26.90 -8.89 11.24
N GLN A 107 26.92 -10.14 10.79
CA GLN A 107 28.15 -10.92 10.61
C GLN A 107 28.98 -10.45 9.39
N GLU A 108 28.38 -9.68 8.49
CA GLU A 108 28.99 -9.18 7.25
C GLU A 108 29.36 -7.69 7.40
N ASP A 109 28.41 -6.86 7.83
CA ASP A 109 28.63 -5.43 8.06
C ASP A 109 27.58 -4.80 9.02
N ASN A 110 28.00 -4.48 10.24
CA ASN A 110 27.14 -3.82 11.24
C ASN A 110 26.67 -2.42 10.81
N ARG A 111 27.33 -1.77 9.84
CA ARG A 111 26.93 -0.45 9.32
C ARG A 111 25.58 -0.52 8.62
N HIS A 112 25.22 -1.67 8.03
CA HIS A 112 23.96 -1.86 7.33
C HIS A 112 22.75 -1.61 8.24
N TYR A 113 22.76 -2.26 9.41
CA TYR A 113 21.71 -2.09 10.41
C TYR A 113 21.69 -0.66 10.96
N LYS A 114 22.86 -0.12 11.32
CA LYS A 114 22.99 1.24 11.86
C LYS A 114 22.45 2.30 10.91
N TRP A 115 22.84 2.27 9.63
CA TRP A 115 22.41 3.26 8.64
C TRP A 115 20.94 3.13 8.27
N GLY A 116 20.40 1.91 8.24
CA GLY A 116 18.95 1.70 8.10
C GLY A 116 18.15 2.28 9.27
N GLN A 117 18.65 2.12 10.51
CA GLN A 117 18.05 2.74 11.69
C GLN A 117 18.14 4.27 11.67
N GLU A 118 19.31 4.82 11.34
CA GLU A 118 19.49 6.27 11.20
C GLU A 118 18.53 6.85 10.16
N PHE A 119 18.38 6.20 9.01
CA PHE A 119 17.43 6.61 7.98
C PHE A 119 15.98 6.59 8.50
N TYR A 120 15.58 5.54 9.22
CA TYR A 120 14.26 5.48 9.84
C TYR A 120 14.02 6.65 10.81
N GLU A 121 14.98 6.93 11.68
CA GLU A 121 14.87 8.03 12.64
C GLU A 121 14.83 9.40 11.94
N LEU A 122 15.51 9.57 10.81
CA LEU A 122 15.37 10.79 9.99
C LEU A 122 13.94 10.97 9.47
N LEU A 123 13.32 9.93 8.91
CA LEU A 123 11.93 10.03 8.44
C LEU A 123 10.96 10.32 9.58
N LYS A 124 11.11 9.61 10.70
CA LYS A 124 10.24 9.74 11.88
C LYS A 124 10.30 11.13 12.52
N ASN A 125 11.47 11.75 12.53
CA ASN A 125 11.68 13.09 13.11
C ASN A 125 11.55 14.22 12.08
N SER A 126 11.11 13.93 10.86
CA SER A 126 10.90 14.95 9.83
C SER A 126 9.74 15.89 10.18
N ALA A 127 9.73 17.10 9.61
CA ALA A 127 8.61 18.03 9.75
C ALA A 127 7.37 17.64 8.93
N SER A 128 7.46 16.58 8.11
CA SER A 128 6.40 16.13 7.21
C SER A 128 5.34 15.32 7.95
N THR A 129 4.23 16.00 8.29
CA THR A 129 3.12 15.40 9.05
C THR A 129 2.36 14.28 8.31
N LYS A 130 2.55 14.18 6.99
CA LYS A 130 1.95 13.13 6.13
C LYS A 130 2.96 12.04 5.75
N LEU A 131 4.17 12.08 6.31
CA LEU A 131 5.16 11.02 6.17
C LEU A 131 5.03 10.06 7.35
N ASP A 132 4.55 8.85 7.09
CA ASP A 132 4.47 7.78 8.09
C ASP A 132 5.53 6.71 7.76
N ALA A 133 6.23 6.23 8.79
CA ALA A 133 7.31 5.27 8.62
C ALA A 133 7.28 4.17 9.68
N LYS A 134 7.55 2.94 9.25
CA LYS A 134 7.70 1.78 10.13
C LYS A 134 8.96 0.99 9.77
N LEU A 135 9.77 0.71 10.79
CA LEU A 135 10.93 -0.16 10.69
C LEU A 135 10.61 -1.55 11.25
N ARG A 136 11.07 -2.60 10.59
CA ARG A 136 11.16 -3.95 11.16
C ARG A 136 12.54 -4.54 10.90
N TYR A 137 13.14 -5.07 11.95
CA TYR A 137 14.32 -5.90 11.87
C TYR A 137 13.92 -7.38 11.82
N PHE A 138 14.54 -8.14 10.92
CA PHE A 138 14.34 -9.57 10.75
C PHE A 138 15.60 -10.30 11.22
N GLU A 139 15.60 -10.69 12.50
CA GLU A 139 16.75 -11.31 13.18
C GLU A 139 17.18 -12.65 12.55
N ASP A 140 16.21 -13.39 12.01
CA ASP A 140 16.42 -14.72 11.42
C ASP A 140 16.66 -14.69 9.90
N GLU A 141 16.58 -13.51 9.27
CA GLU A 141 16.69 -13.37 7.82
C GLU A 141 18.04 -12.76 7.41
N LYS A 142 18.52 -13.16 6.23
CA LYS A 142 19.69 -12.59 5.54
C LYS A 142 19.27 -11.76 4.34
N HIS A 143 20.21 -11.02 3.76
CA HIS A 143 19.99 -10.15 2.60
C HIS A 143 19.14 -10.78 1.48
N LEU A 144 19.37 -12.06 1.16
CA LEU A 144 18.65 -12.75 0.07
C LEU A 144 17.34 -13.43 0.50
N THR A 145 17.10 -13.63 1.79
CA THR A 145 15.92 -14.35 2.30
C THR A 145 14.84 -13.39 2.80
N VAL A 146 15.24 -12.19 3.25
CA VAL A 146 14.33 -11.16 3.77
C VAL A 146 13.26 -10.65 2.78
N PRO A 147 13.40 -10.68 1.43
CA PRO A 147 12.38 -10.09 0.56
C PRO A 147 10.98 -10.68 0.73
N VAL A 148 10.87 -11.98 0.97
CA VAL A 148 9.58 -12.67 1.12
C VAL A 148 8.85 -12.21 2.39
N PRO A 149 9.40 -12.38 3.61
CA PRO A 149 8.73 -11.95 4.84
C PRO A 149 8.58 -10.42 4.91
N ALA A 150 9.55 -9.65 4.39
CA ALA A 150 9.44 -8.19 4.34
C ALA A 150 8.27 -7.73 3.47
N THR A 151 8.06 -8.37 2.30
CA THR A 151 6.93 -8.05 1.43
C THR A 151 5.60 -8.36 2.12
N TYR A 152 5.49 -9.53 2.76
CA TYR A 152 4.29 -9.91 3.52
C TYR A 152 3.93 -8.88 4.59
N TYR A 153 4.86 -8.56 5.48
CA TYR A 153 4.58 -7.64 6.58
C TYR A 153 4.50 -6.18 6.15
N GLY A 154 5.24 -5.80 5.11
CA GLY A 154 5.18 -4.46 4.54
C GLY A 154 3.83 -4.19 3.90
N LEU A 155 3.30 -5.12 3.10
CA LEU A 155 1.96 -4.98 2.52
C LEU A 155 0.88 -4.88 3.61
N ARG A 156 0.98 -5.69 4.68
CA ARG A 156 0.07 -5.58 5.83
C ARG A 156 0.12 -4.21 6.50
N TYR A 157 1.30 -3.60 6.60
CA TYR A 157 1.41 -2.25 7.15
C TYR A 157 0.86 -1.20 6.18
N ILE A 158 1.23 -1.25 4.90
CA ILE A 158 0.79 -0.29 3.89
C ILE A 158 -0.74 -0.26 3.78
N PHE A 159 -1.37 -1.43 3.72
CA PHE A 159 -2.82 -1.60 3.60
C PHE A 159 -3.51 -1.89 4.94
N ASP A 160 -2.87 -1.55 6.05
CA ASP A 160 -3.49 -1.64 7.38
C ASP A 160 -4.81 -0.86 7.42
N GLY A 161 -5.87 -1.50 7.91
CA GLY A 161 -7.24 -0.96 7.95
C GLY A 161 -8.09 -1.20 6.70
N PHE A 162 -7.57 -1.80 5.62
CA PHE A 162 -8.38 -2.15 4.44
C PHE A 162 -9.30 -3.35 4.64
N GLU A 163 -9.04 -4.17 5.66
CA GLU A 163 -9.86 -5.34 5.97
C GLU A 163 -11.21 -4.92 6.57
N LEU A 164 -12.28 -5.51 6.04
CA LEU A 164 -13.64 -5.43 6.60
C LEU A 164 -13.96 -6.73 7.32
N ASP A 165 -14.17 -6.67 8.63
CA ASP A 165 -14.58 -7.83 9.42
C ASP A 165 -16.06 -8.14 9.15
N ILE A 166 -16.29 -9.29 8.53
CA ILE A 166 -17.63 -9.78 8.20
C ILE A 166 -18.54 -9.91 9.42
N ASN A 167 -18.00 -10.29 10.58
CA ASN A 167 -18.79 -10.45 11.80
C ASN A 167 -19.26 -9.09 12.32
N GLU A 168 -18.43 -8.06 12.19
CA GLU A 168 -18.82 -6.70 12.55
C GLU A 168 -19.79 -6.11 11.52
N VAL A 169 -19.56 -6.32 10.22
CA VAL A 169 -20.51 -5.92 9.16
C VAL A 169 -21.87 -6.60 9.34
N CYS A 170 -21.91 -7.87 9.74
CA CYS A 170 -23.17 -8.57 10.01
C CYS A 170 -23.93 -7.99 11.23
N LYS A 171 -23.24 -7.34 12.17
CA LYS A 171 -23.86 -6.62 13.29
C LYS A 171 -24.32 -5.22 12.88
N ASN A 172 -23.57 -4.56 11.98
CA ASN A 172 -23.85 -3.23 11.50
C ASN A 172 -23.38 -3.05 10.03
N PRO A 173 -24.28 -3.23 9.04
CA PRO A 173 -23.95 -3.07 7.61
C PRO A 173 -23.40 -1.71 7.21
N ASP A 174 -23.77 -0.63 7.93
CA ASP A 174 -23.28 0.72 7.63
C ASP A 174 -21.77 0.86 7.86
N LEU A 175 -21.13 -0.11 8.51
CA LEU A 175 -19.67 -0.18 8.61
C LEU A 175 -18.98 -0.24 7.24
N ILE A 176 -19.64 -0.75 6.19
CA ILE A 176 -19.11 -0.72 4.81
C ILE A 176 -18.93 0.73 4.36
N ASN A 177 -19.98 1.55 4.48
CA ASN A 177 -19.91 2.97 4.09
C ASN A 177 -18.93 3.76 4.96
N LYS A 178 -18.92 3.48 6.27
CA LYS A 178 -17.97 4.12 7.20
C LYS A 178 -16.53 3.80 6.82
N HIS A 179 -16.24 2.53 6.51
CA HIS A 179 -14.93 2.06 6.07
C HIS A 179 -14.52 2.71 4.75
N ASP A 180 -15.41 2.74 3.75
CA ASP A 180 -15.15 3.39 2.46
C ASP A 180 -14.79 4.89 2.63
N ILE A 181 -15.48 5.60 3.52
CA ILE A 181 -15.18 7.01 3.85
C ILE A 181 -13.81 7.14 4.53
N GLU A 182 -13.52 6.33 5.54
CA GLU A 182 -12.25 6.35 6.27
C GLU A 182 -11.07 6.02 5.35
N MET A 183 -11.21 5.00 4.49
CA MET A 183 -10.19 4.65 3.50
C MET A 183 -10.04 5.73 2.43
N SER A 184 -11.13 6.35 1.98
CA SER A 184 -11.06 7.45 1.03
C SER A 184 -10.26 8.64 1.58
N GLN A 185 -10.49 8.99 2.85
CA GLN A 185 -9.73 10.05 3.53
C GLN A 185 -8.26 9.69 3.70
N LYS A 186 -7.98 8.46 4.14
CA LYS A 186 -6.61 7.95 4.33
C LYS A 186 -5.82 7.90 3.03
N MET A 187 -6.48 7.51 1.94
CA MET A 187 -5.85 7.35 0.62
C MET A 187 -5.81 8.67 -0.15
N GLY A 188 -6.72 9.61 0.13
CA GLY A 188 -6.88 10.84 -0.64
C GLY A 188 -7.43 10.61 -2.05
N VAL A 189 -8.15 9.50 -2.26
CA VAL A 189 -8.89 9.14 -3.49
C VAL A 189 -10.20 8.47 -3.06
N GLU A 190 -11.22 8.51 -3.91
CA GLU A 190 -12.47 7.78 -3.63
C GLU A 190 -12.22 6.27 -3.62
N ILE A 191 -12.52 5.63 -2.50
CA ILE A 191 -12.48 4.19 -2.31
C ILE A 191 -13.92 3.71 -2.11
N LYS A 192 -14.27 2.66 -2.86
CA LYS A 192 -15.49 1.88 -2.67
C LYS A 192 -15.11 0.44 -2.45
N SER A 193 -15.79 -0.22 -1.52
CA SER A 193 -15.66 -1.65 -1.31
C SER A 193 -16.03 -2.40 -2.60
N ASP A 194 -15.21 -3.37 -3.00
CA ASP A 194 -15.39 -4.13 -4.25
C ASP A 194 -16.80 -4.74 -4.34
N GLU A 195 -17.43 -4.56 -5.49
CA GLU A 195 -18.80 -5.00 -5.76
C GLU A 195 -19.00 -6.49 -5.38
N ARG A 196 -18.10 -7.37 -5.82
CA ARG A 196 -18.23 -8.81 -5.61
C ARG A 196 -17.96 -9.19 -4.17
N PHE A 197 -17.03 -8.52 -3.51
CA PHE A 197 -16.78 -8.69 -2.09
C PHE A 197 -18.02 -8.34 -1.26
N VAL A 198 -18.60 -7.15 -1.46
CA VAL A 198 -19.82 -6.73 -0.76
C VAL A 198 -20.98 -7.69 -1.08
N ASN A 199 -21.09 -8.15 -2.32
CA ASN A 199 -22.10 -9.14 -2.71
C ASN A 199 -21.94 -10.46 -1.95
N THR A 200 -20.70 -10.90 -1.77
CA THR A 200 -20.36 -12.10 -0.99
C THR A 200 -20.78 -11.93 0.47
N LEU A 201 -20.54 -10.76 1.07
CA LEU A 201 -21.00 -10.46 2.43
C LEU A 201 -22.53 -10.55 2.54
N GLY A 202 -23.26 -10.03 1.55
CA GLY A 202 -24.72 -10.11 1.49
C GLY A 202 -25.23 -11.55 1.44
N TYR A 203 -24.61 -12.41 0.63
CA TYR A 203 -25.00 -13.82 0.55
C TYR A 203 -24.61 -14.62 1.80
N ILE A 204 -23.48 -14.33 2.43
CA ILE A 204 -23.13 -14.93 3.73
C ILE A 204 -24.18 -14.54 4.78
N ALA A 205 -24.59 -13.27 4.82
CA ALA A 205 -25.66 -12.82 5.71
C ALA A 205 -26.99 -13.54 5.39
N LEU A 206 -27.32 -13.72 4.11
CA LEU A 206 -28.59 -14.30 3.66
C LEU A 206 -28.68 -15.81 3.93
N HIS A 207 -27.65 -16.58 3.58
CA HIS A 207 -27.70 -18.04 3.54
C HIS A 207 -26.95 -18.70 4.69
N ASP A 208 -25.74 -18.24 5.01
CA ASP A 208 -24.90 -18.90 6.02
C ASP A 208 -25.32 -18.46 7.43
N ARG A 209 -25.67 -17.18 7.60
CA ARG A 209 -26.04 -16.59 8.88
C ARG A 209 -27.56 -16.48 9.08
N ASN A 210 -28.35 -16.64 8.01
CA ASN A 210 -29.81 -16.58 8.00
C ASN A 210 -30.37 -15.30 8.67
N ILE A 211 -29.76 -14.15 8.35
CA ILE A 211 -30.14 -12.81 8.83
C ILE A 211 -30.57 -11.93 7.65
N PRO A 212 -31.74 -12.19 7.04
CA PRO A 212 -32.14 -11.58 5.77
C PRO A 212 -32.32 -10.05 5.83
N ASP A 213 -32.59 -9.48 7.00
CA ASP A 213 -32.64 -8.02 7.20
C ASP A 213 -31.27 -7.37 6.95
N VAL A 214 -30.21 -8.00 7.48
CA VAL A 214 -28.82 -7.56 7.30
C VAL A 214 -28.38 -7.76 5.86
N ALA A 215 -28.75 -8.90 5.24
CA ALA A 215 -28.46 -9.16 3.84
C ALA A 215 -29.05 -8.09 2.92
N VAL A 216 -30.34 -7.73 3.11
CA VAL A 216 -30.97 -6.63 2.36
C VAL A 216 -30.20 -5.33 2.53
N ALA A 217 -29.83 -4.95 3.76
CA ALA A 217 -29.07 -3.72 3.99
C ALA A 217 -27.72 -3.72 3.27
N ILE A 218 -26.99 -4.84 3.27
CA ILE A 218 -25.71 -4.99 2.56
C ILE A 218 -25.92 -4.87 1.03
N PHE A 219 -26.92 -5.56 0.47
CA PHE A 219 -27.19 -5.47 -0.96
C PHE A 219 -27.70 -4.09 -1.40
N GLU A 220 -28.46 -3.39 -0.56
CA GLU A 220 -28.86 -1.99 -0.80
C GLU A 220 -27.66 -1.04 -0.82
N ILE A 221 -26.63 -1.26 0.00
CA ILE A 221 -25.37 -0.51 -0.07
C ILE A 221 -24.67 -0.81 -1.40
N ASN A 222 -24.58 -2.08 -1.79
CA ASN A 222 -23.91 -2.49 -3.02
C ASN A 222 -24.59 -1.90 -4.28
N SER A 223 -25.92 -1.92 -4.33
CA SER A 223 -26.68 -1.40 -5.47
C SER A 223 -26.60 0.12 -5.61
N LYS A 224 -26.45 0.85 -4.50
CA LYS A 224 -26.16 2.30 -4.52
C LYS A 224 -24.74 2.59 -5.05
N ASN A 225 -23.77 1.76 -4.69
CA ASN A 225 -22.38 1.94 -5.13
C ASN A 225 -22.17 1.56 -6.59
N TYR A 226 -22.90 0.56 -7.09
CA TYR A 226 -22.76 -0.01 -8.43
C TYR A 226 -24.11 -0.12 -9.18
N PRO A 227 -24.84 0.99 -9.41
CA PRO A 227 -26.19 0.95 -9.97
C PRO A 227 -26.28 0.41 -11.40
N SER A 228 -25.15 0.34 -12.12
CA SER A 228 -25.07 -0.27 -13.46
C SER A 228 -24.75 -1.76 -13.46
N SER A 229 -24.42 -2.35 -12.30
CA SER A 229 -24.21 -3.80 -12.20
C SER A 229 -25.55 -4.51 -12.12
N VAL A 230 -25.82 -5.43 -13.03
CA VAL A 230 -27.04 -6.27 -12.96
C VAL A 230 -26.98 -7.21 -11.75
N ASN A 231 -25.78 -7.68 -11.40
CA ASN A 231 -25.55 -8.63 -10.32
C ASN A 231 -25.99 -8.08 -8.94
N VAL A 232 -25.76 -6.80 -8.65
CA VAL A 232 -26.16 -6.21 -7.36
C VAL A 232 -27.67 -6.06 -7.22
N TRP A 233 -28.39 -5.86 -8.32
CA TRP A 233 -29.86 -5.78 -8.32
C TRP A 233 -30.50 -7.16 -8.22
N ASP A 234 -29.96 -8.15 -8.94
CA ASP A 234 -30.36 -9.56 -8.83
C ASP A 234 -30.22 -10.07 -7.38
N SER A 235 -29.06 -9.83 -6.77
CA SER A 235 -28.79 -10.25 -5.39
C SER A 235 -29.69 -9.52 -4.36
N LEU A 236 -30.02 -8.25 -4.60
CA LEU A 236 -30.98 -7.51 -3.78
C LEU A 236 -32.41 -8.07 -3.94
N ALA A 237 -32.81 -8.44 -5.16
CA ALA A 237 -34.10 -9.06 -5.44
C ALA A 237 -34.25 -10.40 -4.70
N ASP A 238 -33.21 -11.24 -4.72
CA ASP A 238 -33.16 -12.51 -3.98
C ASP A 238 -33.43 -12.29 -2.48
N ALA A 239 -32.72 -11.36 -1.86
CA ALA A 239 -32.89 -11.06 -0.44
C ALA A 239 -34.30 -10.54 -0.12
N TYR A 240 -34.88 -9.70 -0.99
CA TYR A 240 -36.28 -9.28 -0.85
C TYR A 240 -37.27 -10.43 -1.01
N LEU A 241 -37.02 -11.39 -1.91
CA LEU A 241 -37.87 -12.59 -2.06
C LEU A 241 -37.84 -13.47 -0.82
N VAL A 242 -36.67 -13.69 -0.22
CA VAL A 242 -36.53 -14.43 1.06
C VAL A 242 -37.33 -13.73 2.17
N LYS A 243 -37.35 -12.39 2.19
CA LYS A 243 -38.18 -11.61 3.12
C LYS A 243 -39.68 -11.57 2.78
N GLY A 244 -40.11 -12.18 1.67
CA GLY A 244 -41.49 -12.10 1.19
C GLY A 244 -41.87 -10.74 0.59
N LEU A 245 -40.92 -9.83 0.37
CA LEU A 245 -41.11 -8.48 -0.16
C LEU A 245 -41.17 -8.46 -1.70
N LYS A 246 -42.06 -9.26 -2.29
CA LYS A 246 -42.17 -9.48 -3.75
C LYS A 246 -42.31 -8.19 -4.56
N GLY A 247 -43.01 -7.18 -4.03
CA GLY A 247 -43.17 -5.90 -4.69
C GLY A 247 -41.85 -5.15 -4.87
N LYS A 248 -40.95 -5.20 -3.87
CA LYS A 248 -39.61 -4.62 -3.95
C LYS A 248 -38.70 -5.43 -4.87
N ALA A 249 -38.74 -6.75 -4.77
CA ALA A 249 -37.97 -7.64 -5.63
C ALA A 249 -38.26 -7.43 -7.12
N LYS A 250 -39.50 -7.08 -7.49
CA LYS A 250 -39.88 -6.79 -8.88
C LYS A 250 -39.34 -5.45 -9.42
N ILE A 251 -39.01 -4.51 -8.52
CA ILE A 251 -38.47 -3.19 -8.89
C ILE A 251 -36.98 -3.28 -9.19
N CYS A 252 -36.27 -4.13 -8.45
CA CYS A 252 -34.90 -4.54 -8.75
C CYS A 252 -34.82 -5.18 -10.14
#